data_AF-A0A258XSI9-F1
#
_entry.id   AF-A0A258XSI9-F1
#
_cell.length_a   1.000
_cell.length_b   1.000
_cell.length_c   1.000
_cell.angle_alpha   90.00
_cell.angle_beta   90.00
_cell.angle_gamma   90.00
#
_symmetry.space_group_name_H-M   'P 1'
#
loop_
_entity.id
_entity.type
_entity.pdbx_description
1 polymer ?
#
loop_
_entity_poly.entity_id
_entity_poly.type
_entity_poly.pdbx_seq_one_letter_code
_entity_poly.pdbx_strand_id
1 'polypeptide(L)'
;MSVKFLLDGDVVEIAPCDPTGTLLEYLRGPLRRTGTKEGCAEGDCGACTVLVGELAGDQVQWRAVNACIAFLPMLHGKALMTVESLARGGALNPLQACMAANGSSQCGFCTPGFVMSLHGRAIGALGSELPVADVIAGNLCRCTGYGPILEAGETVSRLVQDDSGLAQALAGLADDGSGTFEGRQWFAPRSSDALAAILADYPAARIVAGATDVGLWVTKGLRELDTVVFIWDVADLKAVDETPEGVRLGAGVRYAQA
;
A
#
# COMPACT_ATOMS: atom_id res chain seq x y z
N MET A 1 19.26 -10.35 -4.47
CA MET A 1 18.03 -10.15 -5.25
C MET A 1 17.45 -8.78 -4.90
N SER A 2 16.55 -8.28 -5.76
CA SER A 2 16.07 -6.89 -5.80
C SER A 2 14.55 -6.82 -5.56
N VAL A 3 14.04 -5.69 -5.09
CA VAL A 3 12.60 -5.39 -5.15
C VAL A 3 12.29 -4.73 -6.48
N LYS A 4 11.27 -5.21 -7.21
CA LYS A 4 10.82 -4.64 -8.49
C LYS A 4 9.33 -4.34 -8.42
N PHE A 5 8.95 -3.11 -8.78
CA PHE A 5 7.56 -2.68 -8.75
C PHE A 5 7.32 -1.62 -9.82
N LEU A 6 6.06 -1.30 -10.11
CA LEU A 6 5.69 -0.27 -11.08
C LEU A 6 5.37 1.04 -10.36
N LEU A 7 5.94 2.15 -10.83
CA LEU A 7 5.60 3.50 -10.40
C LEU A 7 5.29 4.32 -11.64
N ASP A 8 4.06 4.81 -11.76
CA ASP A 8 3.58 5.56 -12.94
C ASP A 8 3.77 4.82 -14.28
N GLY A 9 3.76 3.48 -14.24
CA GLY A 9 3.95 2.60 -15.40
C GLY A 9 5.40 2.19 -15.65
N ASP A 10 6.36 2.82 -14.99
CA ASP A 10 7.79 2.49 -15.13
C ASP A 10 8.22 1.46 -14.08
N VAL A 11 9.11 0.54 -14.48
CA VAL A 11 9.71 -0.42 -13.56
C VAL A 11 10.75 0.28 -12.69
N VAL A 12 10.54 0.25 -11.38
CA VAL A 12 11.51 0.66 -10.37
C VAL A 12 12.13 -0.57 -9.75
N GLU A 13 13.47 -0.61 -9.73
CA GLU A 13 14.25 -1.68 -9.10
C GLU A 13 15.07 -1.14 -7.93
N ILE A 14 14.98 -1.80 -6.78
CA ILE A 14 15.74 -1.49 -5.57
C ILE A 14 16.70 -2.64 -5.26
N ALA A 15 18.01 -2.37 -5.39
CA ALA A 15 19.08 -3.29 -5.04
C ALA A 15 20.34 -2.52 -4.56
N PRO A 16 20.86 -2.80 -3.36
CA PRO A 16 20.30 -3.67 -2.32
C PRO A 16 19.05 -3.03 -1.67
N CYS A 17 18.16 -3.85 -1.11
CA CYS A 17 16.92 -3.37 -0.46
C CYS A 17 16.93 -3.72 1.03
N ASP A 18 16.82 -2.69 1.88
CA ASP A 18 16.62 -2.88 3.32
C ASP A 18 15.30 -3.63 3.56
N PRO A 19 15.30 -4.77 4.29
CA PRO A 19 14.10 -5.56 4.55
C PRO A 19 13.03 -4.81 5.37
N THR A 20 13.42 -3.80 6.16
CA THR A 20 12.54 -3.01 7.02
C THR A 20 12.51 -1.54 6.65
N GLY A 21 13.19 -1.14 5.56
CA GLY A 21 13.07 0.20 5.01
C GLY A 21 11.62 0.49 4.64
N THR A 22 11.08 1.62 5.08
CA THR A 22 9.68 1.95 4.84
C THR A 22 9.50 2.54 3.44
N LEU A 23 8.33 2.30 2.85
CA LEU A 23 7.95 2.91 1.57
C LEU A 23 7.99 4.45 1.68
N LEU A 24 7.57 5.01 2.81
CA LEU A 24 7.56 6.45 3.03
C LEU A 24 8.97 7.07 2.97
N GLU A 25 9.96 6.45 3.63
CA GLU A 25 11.35 6.91 3.59
C GLU A 25 11.91 6.82 2.18
N TYR A 26 11.62 5.74 1.45
CA TYR A 26 12.07 5.57 0.07
C TYR A 26 11.48 6.63 -0.88
N LEU A 27 10.18 6.89 -0.76
CA LEU A 27 9.49 7.92 -1.54
C LEU A 27 10.09 9.30 -1.31
N ARG A 28 10.30 9.68 -0.06
CA ARG A 28 10.72 11.04 0.32
C ARG A 28 12.22 11.27 0.19
N GLY A 29 13.01 10.24 0.47
CA GLY A 29 14.47 10.24 0.41
C GLY A 29 14.97 10.01 -1.01
N PRO A 30 15.27 8.76 -1.42
CA PRO A 30 15.75 8.42 -2.75
C PRO A 30 14.93 9.00 -3.91
N LEU A 31 13.61 8.82 -3.93
CA LEU A 31 12.76 9.24 -5.06
C LEU A 31 12.37 10.73 -5.04
N ARG A 32 12.60 11.43 -3.93
CA ARG A 32 12.22 12.84 -3.75
C ARG A 32 10.75 13.17 -4.05
N ARG A 33 9.87 12.17 -4.01
CA ARG A 33 8.41 12.28 -4.08
C ARG A 33 7.87 12.63 -2.70
N THR A 34 7.97 13.91 -2.38
CA THR A 34 7.73 14.43 -1.03
C THR A 34 6.26 14.76 -0.73
N GLY A 35 5.35 14.53 -1.67
CA GLY A 35 3.91 14.73 -1.53
C GLY A 35 3.32 13.85 -0.44
N THR A 36 3.69 12.58 -0.38
CA THR A 36 3.36 11.67 0.73
C THR A 36 4.07 12.13 2.02
N LYS A 37 3.32 12.24 3.14
CA LYS A 37 3.81 12.88 4.37
C LYS A 37 3.96 11.91 5.53
N GLU A 38 4.93 12.17 6.39
CA GLU A 38 5.03 11.55 7.71
C GLU A 38 4.30 12.40 8.74
N GLY A 39 3.23 11.87 9.32
CA GLY A 39 2.48 12.53 10.40
C GLY A 39 2.69 11.84 11.75
N CYS A 40 2.39 10.53 11.82
CA CYS A 40 2.48 9.75 13.05
C CYS A 40 3.50 8.60 12.99
N ALA A 41 3.83 8.06 11.81
CA ALA A 41 4.68 6.88 11.63
C ALA A 41 4.16 5.58 12.31
N GLU A 42 2.85 5.44 12.47
CA GLU A 42 2.20 4.27 13.08
C GLU A 42 0.88 3.84 12.42
N GLY A 43 0.62 4.32 11.19
CA GLY A 43 -0.58 3.97 10.44
C GLY A 43 -1.86 4.73 10.81
N ASP A 44 -1.86 5.51 11.91
CA ASP A 44 -3.08 6.10 12.47
C ASP A 44 -3.60 7.33 11.69
N CYS A 45 -2.71 8.24 11.29
CA CYS A 45 -3.14 9.56 10.78
C CYS A 45 -3.51 9.63 9.29
N GLY A 46 -3.15 8.62 8.49
CA GLY A 46 -3.39 8.60 7.04
C GLY A 46 -2.67 9.66 6.18
N ALA A 47 -1.81 10.52 6.74
CA ALA A 47 -1.08 11.52 5.94
C ALA A 47 -0.10 10.89 4.93
N CYS A 48 0.25 9.62 5.14
CA CYS A 48 1.12 8.82 4.28
C CYS A 48 0.37 7.89 3.32
N THR A 49 -0.96 8.05 3.15
CA THR A 49 -1.74 7.16 2.29
C THR A 49 -1.24 7.21 0.84
N VAL A 50 -1.05 6.04 0.25
CA VAL A 50 -0.76 5.78 -1.16
C VAL A 50 -1.68 4.68 -1.66
N LEU A 51 -1.76 4.46 -2.98
CA LEU A 51 -2.49 3.32 -3.54
C LEU A 51 -1.50 2.25 -4.03
N VAL A 52 -1.76 1.01 -3.63
CA VAL A 52 -1.03 -0.17 -4.10
C VAL A 52 -1.95 -1.01 -4.96
N GLY A 53 -1.52 -1.29 -6.19
CA GLY A 53 -2.22 -2.11 -7.16
C GLY A 53 -1.61 -3.51 -7.23
N GLU A 54 -2.47 -4.52 -7.28
CA GLU A 54 -2.06 -5.91 -7.52
C GLU A 54 -2.90 -6.54 -8.61
N LEU A 55 -2.32 -7.49 -9.33
CA LEU A 55 -3.02 -8.21 -10.37
C LEU A 55 -4.05 -9.17 -9.74
N ALA A 56 -5.31 -9.02 -10.12
CA ALA A 56 -6.44 -9.87 -9.73
C ALA A 56 -7.15 -10.35 -11.01
N GLY A 57 -6.78 -11.54 -11.49
CA GLY A 57 -7.14 -11.98 -12.84
C GLY A 57 -6.47 -11.08 -13.89
N ASP A 58 -7.26 -10.53 -14.80
CA ASP A 58 -6.78 -9.62 -15.86
C ASP A 58 -6.91 -8.13 -15.50
N GLN A 59 -7.25 -7.82 -14.24
CA GLN A 59 -7.48 -6.45 -13.77
C GLN A 59 -6.52 -6.07 -12.64
N VAL A 60 -6.27 -4.77 -12.49
CA VAL A 60 -5.54 -4.24 -11.34
C VAL A 60 -6.53 -3.91 -10.23
N GLN A 61 -6.36 -4.55 -9.08
CA GLN A 61 -7.10 -4.23 -7.87
C GLN A 61 -6.26 -3.28 -7.01
N TRP A 62 -6.74 -2.05 -6.88
CA TRP A 62 -6.12 -1.03 -6.04
C TRP A 62 -6.60 -1.11 -4.59
N ARG A 63 -5.75 -0.70 -3.65
CA ARG A 63 -6.10 -0.47 -2.24
C ARG A 63 -5.29 0.67 -1.65
N ALA A 64 -5.87 1.37 -0.69
CA ALA A 64 -5.16 2.36 0.12
C ALA A 64 -4.25 1.67 1.16
N VAL A 65 -3.02 2.16 1.32
CA VAL A 65 -2.02 1.66 2.26
C VAL A 65 -1.29 2.81 2.93
N ASN A 66 -0.98 2.68 4.22
CA ASN A 66 -0.12 3.62 4.94
C ASN A 66 1.36 3.35 4.60
N ALA A 67 1.99 4.22 3.80
CA ALA A 67 3.38 4.06 3.38
C ALA A 67 4.39 4.04 4.55
N CYS A 68 4.03 4.61 5.71
CA CYS A 68 4.93 4.68 6.87
C CYS A 68 5.20 3.34 7.57
N ILE A 69 4.34 2.34 7.36
CA ILE A 69 4.45 1.02 7.99
C ILE A 69 4.51 -0.13 6.95
N ALA A 70 4.45 0.20 5.66
CA ALA A 70 4.69 -0.75 4.58
C ALA A 70 6.19 -0.84 4.29
N PHE A 71 6.76 -2.05 4.36
CA PHE A 71 8.16 -2.27 4.02
C PHE A 71 8.36 -2.44 2.52
N LEU A 72 9.53 -2.04 2.03
CA LEU A 72 9.85 -2.06 0.60
C LEU A 72 9.65 -3.42 -0.08
N PRO A 73 10.04 -4.57 0.52
CA PRO A 73 9.78 -5.87 -0.09
C PRO A 73 8.31 -6.10 -0.46
N MET A 74 7.36 -5.53 0.31
CA MET A 74 5.91 -5.67 0.08
C MET A 74 5.42 -5.05 -1.23
N LEU A 75 6.27 -4.28 -1.92
CA LEU A 75 5.97 -3.68 -3.22
C LEU A 75 6.40 -4.60 -4.36
N HIS A 76 7.16 -5.66 -4.10
CA HIS A 76 7.63 -6.56 -5.14
C HIS A 76 6.44 -7.15 -5.94
N GLY A 77 6.48 -6.98 -7.26
CA GLY A 77 5.40 -7.39 -8.17
C GLY A 77 4.09 -6.59 -8.00
N LYS A 78 4.16 -5.35 -7.49
CA LYS A 78 3.00 -4.47 -7.29
C LYS A 78 3.12 -3.17 -8.08
N ALA A 79 2.01 -2.47 -8.22
CA ALA A 79 1.98 -1.10 -8.73
C ALA A 79 1.81 -0.12 -7.58
N LEU A 80 2.41 1.07 -7.71
CA LEU A 80 2.34 2.14 -6.73
C LEU A 80 1.87 3.42 -7.40
N MET A 81 0.93 4.10 -6.73
CA MET A 81 0.45 5.41 -7.11
C MET A 81 0.50 6.34 -5.89
N THR A 82 1.07 7.53 -6.08
CA THR A 82 1.19 8.58 -5.04
C THR A 82 0.42 9.84 -5.47
N VAL A 83 0.37 10.84 -4.60
CA VAL A 83 -0.35 12.09 -4.91
C VAL A 83 0.20 12.79 -6.16
N GLU A 84 1.49 12.67 -6.41
CA GLU A 84 2.16 13.20 -7.60
C GLU A 84 1.75 12.48 -8.89
N SER A 85 1.36 11.20 -8.81
CA SER A 85 0.91 10.39 -9.96
C SER A 85 -0.39 10.90 -10.57
N LEU A 86 -1.18 11.65 -9.80
CA LEU A 86 -2.53 12.02 -10.19
C LEU A 86 -2.56 13.21 -11.16
N ALA A 87 -1.55 14.07 -11.10
CA ALA A 87 -1.47 15.22 -11.99
C ALA A 87 -0.87 14.82 -13.34
N ARG A 88 -1.49 15.24 -14.45
CA ARG A 88 -1.00 14.96 -15.81
C ARG A 88 -0.69 16.26 -16.53
N GLY A 89 0.54 16.40 -17.03
CA GLY A 89 0.98 17.60 -17.74
C GLY A 89 0.86 18.89 -16.92
N GLY A 90 0.97 18.80 -15.58
CA GLY A 90 0.79 19.91 -14.65
C GLY A 90 -0.66 20.26 -14.30
N ALA A 91 -1.65 19.58 -14.89
CA ALA A 91 -3.06 19.74 -14.54
C ALA A 91 -3.42 18.85 -13.34
N LEU A 92 -4.11 19.43 -12.36
CA LEU A 92 -4.69 18.71 -11.23
C LEU A 92 -5.78 17.75 -11.72
N ASN A 93 -5.88 16.58 -11.09
CA ASN A 93 -7.04 15.72 -11.32
C ASN A 93 -8.32 16.35 -10.73
N PRO A 94 -9.52 15.86 -11.10
CA PRO A 94 -10.78 16.43 -10.63
C PRO A 94 -10.89 16.55 -9.10
N LEU A 95 -10.34 15.58 -8.37
CA LEU A 95 -10.36 15.56 -6.91
C LEU A 95 -9.43 16.61 -6.29
N GLN A 96 -8.20 16.71 -6.77
CA GLN A 96 -7.24 17.74 -6.37
C GLN A 96 -7.81 19.14 -6.66
N ALA A 97 -8.43 19.34 -7.83
CA ALA A 97 -9.04 20.61 -8.20
C ALA A 97 -10.23 20.97 -7.29
N CYS A 98 -11.12 20.01 -7.01
CA CYS A 98 -12.26 20.19 -6.11
C CYS A 98 -11.82 20.57 -4.69
N MET A 99 -10.90 19.78 -4.11
CA MET A 99 -10.40 20.01 -2.75
C MET A 99 -9.63 21.33 -2.62
N ALA A 100 -8.91 21.75 -3.67
CA ALA A 100 -8.24 23.04 -3.69
C ALA A 100 -9.22 24.23 -3.73
N ALA A 101 -10.39 24.05 -4.34
CA ALA A 101 -11.37 25.12 -4.55
C ALA A 101 -12.41 25.25 -3.42
N ASN A 102 -12.73 24.17 -2.70
CA ASN A 102 -13.87 24.14 -1.76
C ASN A 102 -13.48 24.32 -0.27
N GLY A 103 -12.22 24.62 0.05
CA GLY A 103 -11.76 24.77 1.43
C GLY A 103 -11.38 23.48 2.14
N SER A 104 -11.23 22.37 1.41
CA SER A 104 -10.74 21.08 1.95
C SER A 104 -9.27 21.10 2.40
N SER A 105 -8.54 22.19 2.15
CA SER A 105 -7.13 22.31 2.50
C SER A 105 -6.84 23.67 3.14
N GLN A 106 -6.34 23.64 4.38
CA GLN A 106 -5.85 24.84 5.09
C GLN A 106 -4.33 24.79 5.23
N CYS A 107 -3.80 24.04 6.21
CA CYS A 107 -2.35 23.86 6.37
C CYS A 107 -1.72 22.99 5.27
N GLY A 108 -2.53 22.21 4.53
CA GLY A 108 -2.10 21.39 3.42
C GLY A 108 -1.42 20.06 3.77
N PHE A 109 -1.09 19.82 5.04
CA PHE A 109 -0.24 18.67 5.41
C PHE A 109 -0.94 17.32 5.25
N CYS A 110 -2.21 17.21 5.68
CA CYS A 110 -3.00 15.98 5.53
C CYS A 110 -3.59 15.81 4.13
N THR A 111 -3.63 16.88 3.32
CA THR A 111 -4.34 16.92 2.04
C THR A 111 -3.92 15.79 1.08
N PRO A 112 -2.62 15.45 0.92
CA PRO A 112 -2.21 14.32 0.09
C PRO A 112 -2.85 12.99 0.50
N GLY A 113 -2.93 12.71 1.80
CA GLY A 113 -3.52 11.48 2.32
C GLY A 113 -5.01 11.36 1.99
N PHE A 114 -5.77 12.43 2.21
CA PHE A 114 -7.20 12.47 1.84
C PHE A 114 -7.40 12.35 0.34
N VAL A 115 -6.58 13.03 -0.47
CA VAL A 115 -6.63 12.93 -1.93
C VAL A 115 -6.42 11.48 -2.37
N MET A 116 -5.45 10.75 -1.80
CA MET A 116 -5.22 9.35 -2.17
C MET A 116 -6.36 8.42 -1.76
N SER A 117 -6.91 8.56 -0.55
CA SER A 117 -8.05 7.74 -0.09
C SER A 117 -9.28 7.94 -0.96
N LEU A 118 -9.64 9.21 -1.22
CA LEU A 118 -10.80 9.57 -2.03
C LEU A 118 -10.58 9.25 -3.52
N HIS A 119 -9.35 9.36 -4.02
CA HIS A 119 -9.03 8.93 -5.38
C HIS A 119 -9.19 7.42 -5.53
N GLY A 120 -8.71 6.64 -4.55
CA GLY A 120 -8.93 5.19 -4.50
C GLY A 120 -10.41 4.83 -4.59
N ARG A 121 -11.26 5.50 -3.80
CA ARG A 121 -12.71 5.35 -3.90
C ARG A 121 -13.23 5.67 -5.31
N ALA A 122 -12.82 6.81 -5.87
CA ALA A 122 -13.30 7.27 -7.16
C ALA A 122 -12.94 6.33 -8.32
N ILE A 123 -11.79 5.64 -8.27
CA ILE A 123 -11.39 4.65 -9.29
C ILE A 123 -11.92 3.23 -9.01
N GLY A 124 -12.60 3.01 -7.88
CA GLY A 124 -13.14 1.70 -7.53
C GLY A 124 -12.14 0.76 -6.85
N ALA A 125 -11.19 1.29 -6.08
CA ALA A 125 -10.33 0.50 -5.21
C ALA A 125 -11.15 -0.29 -4.16
N LEU A 126 -10.52 -1.27 -3.50
CA LEU A 126 -11.14 -2.01 -2.39
C LEU A 126 -11.70 -1.05 -1.33
N GLY A 127 -12.97 -1.24 -0.95
CA GLY A 127 -13.69 -0.37 -0.02
C GLY A 127 -14.34 0.86 -0.67
N SER A 128 -14.31 0.99 -2.00
CA SER A 128 -14.93 2.13 -2.72
C SER A 128 -16.44 2.25 -2.56
N GLU A 129 -17.10 1.15 -2.22
CA GLU A 129 -18.53 1.04 -1.94
C GLU A 129 -18.93 1.66 -0.60
N LEU A 130 -17.98 1.88 0.29
CA LEU A 130 -18.24 2.48 1.60
C LEU A 130 -18.66 3.96 1.46
N PRO A 131 -19.44 4.48 2.44
CA PRO A 131 -19.67 5.91 2.58
C PRO A 131 -18.35 6.70 2.60
N VAL A 132 -18.36 7.93 2.09
CA VAL A 132 -17.15 8.78 2.03
C VAL A 132 -16.51 8.94 3.40
N ALA A 133 -17.32 9.08 4.46
CA ALA A 133 -16.83 9.19 5.84
C ALA A 133 -16.03 7.96 6.29
N ASP A 134 -16.44 6.76 5.89
CA ASP A 134 -15.75 5.51 6.25
C ASP A 134 -14.48 5.31 5.43
N VAL A 135 -14.50 5.70 4.14
CA VAL A 135 -13.30 5.68 3.28
C VAL A 135 -12.17 6.55 3.85
N ILE A 136 -12.51 7.68 4.47
CA ILE A 136 -11.52 8.60 5.06
C ILE A 136 -11.35 8.44 6.57
N ALA A 137 -11.94 7.41 7.19
CA ALA A 137 -11.90 7.22 8.64
C ALA A 137 -10.46 7.08 9.18
N GLY A 138 -9.53 6.57 8.35
CA GLY A 138 -8.10 6.48 8.65
C GLY A 138 -7.30 7.75 8.31
N ASN A 139 -7.93 8.88 7.99
CA ASN A 139 -7.27 10.14 7.65
C ASN A 139 -7.63 11.24 8.66
N LEU A 140 -6.63 11.80 9.34
CA LEU A 140 -6.83 12.84 10.34
C LEU A 140 -6.57 14.23 9.79
N CYS A 141 -7.51 15.15 10.03
CA CYS A 141 -7.35 16.58 9.79
C CYS A 141 -7.57 17.38 11.06
N ARG A 142 -6.65 18.29 11.39
CA ARG A 142 -6.77 19.16 12.56
C ARG A 142 -7.31 20.56 12.26
N CYS A 143 -7.47 20.91 10.98
CA CYS A 143 -7.75 22.28 10.56
C CYS A 143 -9.16 22.48 9.98
N THR A 144 -9.64 21.58 9.13
CA THR A 144 -10.81 21.85 8.27
C THR A 144 -12.16 21.54 8.92
N GLY A 145 -12.17 20.72 9.98
CA GLY A 145 -13.42 20.20 10.54
C GLY A 145 -14.15 19.21 9.62
N TYR A 146 -13.46 18.64 8.62
CA TYR A 146 -13.91 17.59 7.69
C TYR A 146 -15.04 17.93 6.71
N GLY A 147 -15.93 18.88 7.01
CA GLY A 147 -17.10 19.21 6.17
C GLY A 147 -16.78 19.36 4.68
N PRO A 148 -15.86 20.25 4.28
CA PRO A 148 -15.47 20.42 2.88
C PRO A 148 -14.84 19.17 2.24
N ILE A 149 -14.13 18.35 3.02
CA ILE A 149 -13.48 17.13 2.53
C ILE A 149 -14.53 16.07 2.19
N LEU A 150 -15.53 15.90 3.07
CA LEU A 150 -16.67 15.03 2.84
C LEU A 150 -17.43 15.48 1.59
N GLU A 151 -17.70 16.79 1.47
CA GLU A 151 -18.34 17.37 0.28
C GLU A 151 -17.56 17.08 -1.00
N ALA A 152 -16.22 17.20 -0.98
CA ALA A 152 -15.39 16.87 -2.14
C ALA A 152 -15.50 15.38 -2.53
N GLY A 153 -15.49 14.47 -1.55
CA GLY A 153 -15.61 13.03 -1.79
C GLY A 153 -16.98 12.60 -2.33
N GLU A 154 -18.04 13.34 -2.01
CA GLU A 154 -19.38 13.12 -2.58
C GLU A 154 -19.56 13.78 -3.94
N THR A 155 -18.95 14.96 -4.14
CA THR A 155 -19.03 15.72 -5.39
C THR A 155 -18.27 15.03 -6.53
N VAL A 156 -17.09 14.50 -6.25
CA VAL A 156 -16.27 13.81 -7.25
C VAL A 156 -16.73 12.37 -7.36
N SER A 157 -17.45 12.09 -8.43
CA SER A 157 -17.99 10.76 -8.74
C SER A 157 -16.90 9.81 -9.27
N ARG A 158 -17.33 8.67 -9.84
CA ARG A 158 -16.45 7.64 -10.40
C ARG A 158 -15.55 8.25 -11.48
N LEU A 159 -14.25 8.03 -11.33
CA LEU A 159 -13.24 8.39 -12.33
C LEU A 159 -12.92 7.18 -13.20
N VAL A 160 -12.71 7.43 -14.50
CA VAL A 160 -12.22 6.41 -15.42
C VAL A 160 -10.73 6.21 -15.17
N GLN A 161 -10.36 4.97 -14.83
CA GLN A 161 -8.99 4.53 -14.68
C GLN A 161 -8.77 3.38 -15.68
N ASP A 162 -7.85 3.58 -16.63
CA ASP A 162 -7.43 2.56 -17.58
C ASP A 162 -6.10 1.97 -17.13
N ASP A 163 -6.18 0.78 -16.54
CA ASP A 163 -5.03 0.02 -16.05
C ASP A 163 -4.64 -1.15 -16.98
N SER A 164 -5.14 -1.19 -18.22
CA SER A 164 -4.88 -2.31 -19.14
C SER A 164 -3.38 -2.53 -19.38
N GLY A 165 -2.63 -1.46 -19.67
CA GLY A 165 -1.18 -1.50 -19.80
C GLY A 165 -0.46 -1.88 -18.50
N LEU A 166 -1.01 -1.46 -17.35
CA LEU A 166 -0.46 -1.76 -16.04
C LEU A 166 -0.64 -3.24 -15.68
N ALA A 167 -1.81 -3.83 -15.98
CA ALA A 167 -2.07 -5.25 -15.77
C ALA A 167 -1.10 -6.13 -16.55
N GLN A 168 -0.84 -5.77 -17.83
CA GLN A 168 0.13 -6.48 -18.67
C GLN A 168 1.56 -6.39 -18.08
N ALA A 169 1.97 -5.21 -17.62
CA ALA A 169 3.29 -5.02 -17.03
C ALA A 169 3.44 -5.78 -15.70
N LEU A 170 2.41 -5.81 -14.85
CA LEU A 170 2.44 -6.54 -13.57
C LEU A 170 2.57 -8.06 -13.78
N ALA A 171 1.93 -8.63 -14.80
CA ALA A 171 2.06 -10.04 -15.11
C ALA A 171 3.51 -10.45 -15.41
N GLY A 172 4.30 -9.54 -15.98
CA GLY A 172 5.73 -9.74 -16.25
C GLY A 172 6.67 -9.58 -15.05
N LEU A 173 6.16 -9.13 -13.90
CA LEU A 173 6.93 -8.92 -12.66
C LEU A 173 6.63 -9.98 -11.58
N ALA A 174 5.98 -11.08 -11.94
CA ALA A 174 5.59 -12.12 -11.01
C ALA A 174 6.69 -13.18 -10.81
N ASP A 175 7.61 -12.95 -9.86
CA ASP A 175 8.56 -13.96 -9.38
C ASP A 175 8.58 -14.04 -7.84
N ASP A 176 9.37 -14.98 -7.31
CA ASP A 176 9.68 -15.06 -5.89
C ASP A 176 10.71 -13.97 -5.53
N GLY A 177 10.46 -13.26 -4.45
CA GLY A 177 11.38 -12.24 -3.96
C GLY A 177 12.31 -12.76 -2.86
N SER A 178 13.58 -12.40 -2.89
CA SER A 178 14.43 -12.47 -1.70
C SER A 178 15.50 -11.39 -1.74
N GLY A 179 16.32 -11.26 -0.71
CA GLY A 179 17.45 -10.33 -0.75
C GLY A 179 18.20 -10.26 0.55
N THR A 180 19.38 -9.64 0.48
CA THR A 180 20.24 -9.41 1.63
C THR A 180 20.63 -7.94 1.68
N PHE A 181 20.70 -7.37 2.88
CA PHE A 181 21.10 -5.99 3.13
C PHE A 181 21.85 -5.93 4.45
N GLU A 182 23.13 -5.58 4.41
CA GLU A 182 23.97 -5.39 5.62
C GLU A 182 23.90 -6.56 6.63
N GLY A 183 23.92 -7.80 6.13
CA GLY A 183 23.84 -9.02 6.97
C GLY A 183 22.41 -9.44 7.35
N ARG A 184 21.41 -8.60 7.11
CA ARG A 184 19.99 -8.93 7.20
C ARG A 184 19.47 -9.51 5.90
N GLN A 185 18.36 -10.22 5.94
CA GLN A 185 17.78 -10.87 4.77
C GLN A 185 16.26 -10.90 4.79
N TRP A 186 15.67 -11.02 3.61
CA TRP A 186 14.24 -11.15 3.44
C TRP A 186 13.86 -12.18 2.37
N PHE A 187 12.65 -12.70 2.51
CA PHE A 187 12.03 -13.66 1.59
C PHE A 187 10.57 -13.31 1.36
N ALA A 188 10.08 -13.53 0.14
CA ALA A 188 8.69 -13.34 -0.27
C ALA A 188 8.22 -14.57 -1.07
N PRO A 189 7.96 -15.71 -0.38
CA PRO A 189 7.46 -16.92 -1.01
C PRO A 189 6.04 -16.74 -1.56
N ARG A 190 5.67 -17.58 -2.54
CA ARG A 190 4.35 -17.57 -3.17
C ARG A 190 3.47 -18.79 -2.83
N SER A 191 3.99 -19.76 -2.07
CA SER A 191 3.25 -20.92 -1.58
C SER A 191 3.58 -21.24 -0.13
N SER A 192 2.65 -21.91 0.55
CA SER A 192 2.84 -22.36 1.93
C SER A 192 3.99 -23.38 2.06
N ASP A 193 4.24 -24.20 1.04
CA ASP A 193 5.39 -25.13 1.00
C ASP A 193 6.73 -24.38 0.98
N ALA A 194 6.85 -23.35 0.14
CA ALA A 194 8.07 -22.53 0.08
C ALA A 194 8.27 -21.76 1.40
N LEU A 195 7.18 -21.23 1.98
CA LEU A 195 7.19 -20.62 3.30
C LEU A 195 7.68 -21.62 4.37
N ALA A 196 7.16 -22.85 4.37
CA ALA A 196 7.56 -23.88 5.34
C ALA A 196 9.05 -24.24 5.21
N ALA A 197 9.57 -24.36 3.98
CA ALA A 197 11.00 -24.60 3.74
C ALA A 197 11.87 -23.46 4.31
N ILE A 198 11.50 -22.21 4.04
CA ILE A 198 12.22 -21.04 4.58
C ILE A 198 12.18 -21.05 6.12
N LEU A 199 11.03 -21.35 6.73
CA LEU A 199 10.91 -21.39 8.19
C LEU A 199 11.65 -22.57 8.83
N ALA A 200 11.88 -23.67 8.09
CA ALA A 200 12.72 -24.77 8.55
C ALA A 200 14.20 -24.37 8.61
N ASP A 201 14.67 -23.62 7.61
CA ASP A 201 16.06 -23.12 7.54
C ASP A 201 16.27 -21.92 8.49
N TYR A 202 15.26 -21.08 8.67
CA TYR A 202 15.29 -19.86 9.47
C TYR A 202 14.16 -19.85 10.52
N PRO A 203 14.23 -20.68 11.57
CA PRO A 203 13.15 -20.81 12.56
C PRO A 203 12.90 -19.55 13.40
N ALA A 204 13.86 -18.63 13.45
CA ALA A 204 13.72 -17.34 14.12
C ALA A 204 13.17 -16.22 13.21
N ALA A 205 12.90 -16.53 11.93
CA ALA A 205 12.42 -15.55 10.96
C ALA A 205 11.10 -14.90 11.40
N ARG A 206 11.00 -13.58 11.22
CA ARG A 206 9.78 -12.85 11.49
C ARG A 206 8.85 -12.92 10.29
N ILE A 207 7.70 -13.57 10.47
CA ILE A 207 6.63 -13.55 9.47
C ILE A 207 5.96 -12.17 9.48
N VAL A 208 5.77 -11.59 8.30
CA VAL A 208 5.10 -10.29 8.10
C VAL A 208 4.01 -10.43 7.03
N ALA A 209 2.78 -10.10 7.41
CA ALA A 209 1.65 -9.99 6.49
C ALA A 209 1.44 -8.52 6.08
N GLY A 210 0.52 -7.81 6.75
CA GLY A 210 0.22 -6.40 6.48
C GLY A 210 1.18 -5.39 7.15
N ALA A 211 2.10 -5.86 8.00
CA ALA A 211 3.03 -5.04 8.79
C ALA A 211 2.38 -4.01 9.73
N THR A 212 1.07 -4.07 9.97
CA THR A 212 0.36 -3.14 10.87
C THR A 212 0.70 -3.30 12.34
N ASP A 213 1.38 -4.39 12.69
CA ASP A 213 1.93 -4.70 14.00
C ASP A 213 3.48 -4.62 13.99
N VAL A 214 4.14 -5.41 13.14
CA VAL A 214 5.60 -5.51 13.04
C VAL A 214 6.21 -4.19 12.54
N GLY A 215 5.49 -3.43 11.72
CA GLY A 215 5.88 -2.07 11.31
C GLY A 215 6.15 -1.18 12.50
N LEU A 216 5.32 -1.25 13.56
CA LEU A 216 5.50 -0.45 14.78
C LEU A 216 6.73 -0.87 15.58
N TRP A 217 7.15 -2.14 15.51
CA TRP A 217 8.38 -2.56 16.15
C TRP A 217 9.59 -1.86 15.55
N VAL A 218 9.56 -1.60 14.24
CA VAL A 218 10.62 -0.88 13.53
C VAL A 218 10.45 0.62 13.75
N THR A 219 9.30 1.20 13.40
CA THR A 219 9.12 2.66 13.38
C THR A 219 9.02 3.30 14.76
N LYS A 220 8.51 2.58 15.76
CA LYS A 220 8.34 3.07 17.14
C LYS A 220 9.24 2.36 18.13
N GLY A 221 9.38 1.05 17.97
CA GLY A 221 10.24 0.23 18.82
C GLY A 221 11.72 0.32 18.46
N LEU A 222 12.06 0.90 17.31
CA LEU A 222 13.44 0.97 16.77
C LEU A 222 14.14 -0.39 16.78
N ARG A 223 13.37 -1.47 16.55
CA ARG A 223 13.89 -2.83 16.50
C ARG A 223 14.42 -3.14 15.12
N GLU A 224 15.57 -3.76 15.09
CA GLU A 224 16.14 -4.35 13.89
C GLU A 224 15.66 -5.80 13.74
N LEU A 225 15.34 -6.21 12.52
CA LEU A 225 14.88 -7.56 12.20
C LEU A 225 15.87 -8.23 11.24
N ASP A 226 16.50 -9.32 11.70
CA ASP A 226 17.58 -9.98 10.95
C ASP A 226 17.06 -10.76 9.75
N THR A 227 15.98 -11.53 9.92
CA THR A 227 15.37 -12.34 8.86
C THR A 227 13.88 -12.09 8.85
N VAL A 228 13.37 -11.60 7.72
CA VAL A 228 11.95 -11.28 7.53
C VAL A 228 11.37 -12.12 6.41
N VAL A 229 10.24 -12.78 6.65
CA VAL A 229 9.54 -13.57 5.64
C VAL A 229 8.17 -12.98 5.44
N PHE A 230 7.88 -12.61 4.21
CA PHE A 230 6.66 -11.92 3.91
C PHE A 230 5.66 -12.80 3.21
N ILE A 231 4.41 -12.79 3.69
CA ILE A 231 3.39 -13.74 3.25
C ILE A 231 2.29 -13.11 2.39
N TRP A 232 2.46 -11.85 1.96
CA TRP A 232 1.41 -11.12 1.25
C TRP A 232 1.06 -11.73 -0.12
N ASP A 233 1.91 -12.57 -0.72
CA ASP A 233 1.70 -13.23 -2.01
C ASP A 233 1.63 -14.77 -1.91
N VAL A 234 1.57 -15.31 -0.69
CA VAL A 234 1.35 -16.75 -0.48
C VAL A 234 -0.11 -17.08 -0.83
N ALA A 235 -0.32 -17.62 -2.03
CA ALA A 235 -1.66 -17.71 -2.63
C ALA A 235 -2.61 -18.65 -1.88
N ASP A 236 -2.10 -19.78 -1.41
CA ASP A 236 -2.83 -20.81 -0.66
C ASP A 236 -3.13 -20.41 0.80
N LEU A 237 -2.60 -19.27 1.27
CA LEU A 237 -2.99 -18.66 2.54
C LEU A 237 -4.12 -17.63 2.40
N LYS A 238 -4.63 -17.35 1.19
CA LYS A 238 -5.66 -16.33 0.95
C LYS A 238 -7.07 -16.89 0.69
N ALA A 239 -7.26 -18.20 0.85
CA ALA A 239 -8.54 -18.85 0.64
C ALA A 239 -9.55 -18.53 1.75
N VAL A 240 -10.82 -18.38 1.36
CA VAL A 240 -11.99 -18.31 2.24
C VAL A 240 -12.93 -19.42 1.81
N ASP A 241 -13.07 -20.45 2.63
CA ASP A 241 -13.84 -21.66 2.30
C ASP A 241 -15.03 -21.81 3.25
N GLU A 242 -16.24 -21.95 2.71
CA GLU A 242 -17.40 -22.40 3.48
C GLU A 242 -17.38 -23.93 3.60
N THR A 243 -17.45 -24.41 4.84
CA THR A 243 -17.47 -25.84 5.18
C THR A 243 -18.73 -26.16 6.00
N PRO A 244 -19.16 -27.43 6.08
CA PRO A 244 -20.28 -27.81 6.94
C PRO A 244 -20.12 -27.39 8.42
N GLU A 245 -18.87 -27.26 8.89
CA GLU A 245 -18.52 -26.90 10.27
C GLU A 245 -18.37 -25.38 10.48
N GLY A 246 -18.36 -24.57 9.42
CA GLY A 246 -18.19 -23.12 9.50
C GLY A 246 -17.36 -22.55 8.36
N VAL A 247 -16.81 -21.34 8.55
CA VAL A 247 -15.96 -20.67 7.55
C VAL A 247 -14.50 -20.86 7.93
N ARG A 248 -13.68 -21.31 6.97
CA ARG A 248 -12.22 -21.38 7.10
C ARG A 248 -11.60 -20.18 6.41
N LEU A 249 -10.88 -19.37 7.18
CA LEU A 249 -10.13 -18.22 6.69
C LEU A 249 -8.63 -18.54 6.68
N GLY A 250 -7.99 -18.42 5.52
CA GLY A 250 -6.55 -18.54 5.40
C GLY A 250 -5.82 -17.41 6.15
N ALA A 251 -4.61 -17.68 6.65
CA ALA A 251 -3.85 -16.74 7.48
C ALA A 251 -3.39 -15.46 6.73
N GLY A 252 -3.46 -15.46 5.41
CA GLY A 252 -3.17 -14.32 4.53
C GLY A 252 -4.42 -13.54 4.10
N VAL A 253 -5.62 -13.95 4.54
CA VAL A 253 -6.87 -13.21 4.29
C VAL A 253 -6.83 -11.88 5.04
N ARG A 254 -7.17 -10.78 4.36
CA ARG A 254 -7.24 -9.44 4.94
C ARG A 254 -8.57 -9.24 5.66
N TYR A 255 -8.59 -8.46 6.74
CA TYR A 255 -9.84 -8.12 7.45
C TYR A 255 -10.92 -7.52 6.55
N ALA A 256 -10.56 -6.72 5.55
CA ALA A 256 -11.51 -6.12 4.61
C ALA A 256 -12.15 -7.13 3.63
N GLN A 257 -11.65 -8.37 3.59
CA GLN A 257 -12.10 -9.45 2.70
C GLN A 257 -12.63 -10.66 3.49
N ALA A 258 -12.59 -10.61 4.83
CA ALA A 258 -12.97 -11.68 5.74
C ALA A 258 -14.44 -11.62 6.12
#